data_AF-A0A7T1IBY2-F1
#
_entry.id   AF-A0A7T1IBY2-F1
#
_cell.length_a   1.000
_cell.length_b   1.000
_cell.length_c   1.000
_cell.angle_alpha   90.00
_cell.angle_beta   90.00
_cell.angle_gamma   90.00
#
_symmetry.space_group_name_H-M   'P 1'
#
loop_
_entity.id
_entity.type
_entity.pdbx_description
1 polymer ?
#
loop_
_entity_poly.entity_id
_entity_poly.type
_entity_poly.pdbx_seq_one_letter_code
_entity_poly.pdbx_strand_id
1 'polypeptide(L)' 'MRRLYLDTSLPLTAEDFEVAARFCLTQGPPLRAGDALHLALCQRLNLQMASFDRGLCKAAAHHKVAHEQLLI' A
#
# COMPACT_ATOMS: atom_id res chain seq x y z
N MET A 1 -12.12 19.32 27.00
CA MET A 1 -12.28 18.85 25.60
C MET A 1 -11.07 17.98 25.25
N ARG A 2 -11.25 16.65 25.19
CA ARG A 2 -10.19 15.70 24.79
C ARG A 2 -10.28 15.56 23.27
N ARG A 3 -9.28 16.04 22.54
CA ARG A 3 -9.14 15.75 21.11
C ARG A 3 -8.78 14.27 21.01
N LEU A 4 -9.77 13.43 20.76
CA LEU A 4 -9.53 12.03 20.40
C LEU A 4 -8.83 12.08 19.04
N TYR A 5 -7.52 11.96 19.03
CA TYR A 5 -6.83 11.50 17.83
C TYR A 5 -7.36 10.08 17.61
N LEU A 6 -8.36 9.95 16.74
CA LEU A 6 -8.70 8.66 16.15
C LEU A 6 -7.39 8.09 15.66
N ASP A 7 -6.99 6.94 16.19
CA ASP A 7 -5.81 6.24 15.76
C ASP A 7 -6.01 5.94 14.26
N THR A 8 -5.39 6.72 13.38
CA THR A 8 -5.57 6.60 11.92
C THR A 8 -4.74 5.45 11.35
N SER A 9 -4.20 4.59 12.22
CA SER A 9 -3.46 3.39 11.83
C SER A 9 -4.44 2.27 11.48
N LEU A 10 -4.15 1.58 10.37
CA LEU A 10 -4.91 0.41 9.96
C LEU A 10 -4.35 -0.83 10.66
N PRO A 11 -5.20 -1.75 11.13
CA PRO A 11 -4.73 -2.98 11.77
C PRO A 11 -4.08 -3.90 10.74
N LEU A 12 -2.86 -4.34 11.05
CA LEU A 12 -2.12 -5.32 10.27
C LEU A 12 -2.49 -6.75 10.68
N THR A 13 -2.49 -7.65 9.72
CA THR A 13 -2.56 -9.10 9.95
C THR A 13 -1.29 -9.78 9.43
N ALA A 14 -1.04 -11.03 9.85
CA ALA A 14 0.08 -11.81 9.31
C ALA A 14 -0.01 -11.98 7.78
N GLU A 15 -1.22 -12.11 7.26
CA GLU A 15 -1.49 -12.23 5.82
C GLU A 15 -0.98 -11.02 5.02
N ASP A 16 -1.04 -9.80 5.58
CA ASP A 16 -0.52 -8.60 4.92
C ASP A 16 0.99 -8.71 4.66
N PHE A 17 1.75 -9.28 5.60
CA PHE A 17 3.18 -9.49 5.44
C PHE A 17 3.50 -10.56 4.39
N GLU A 18 2.71 -11.63 4.33
CA GLU A 18 2.87 -12.68 3.32
C GLU A 18 2.57 -12.15 1.90
N VAL A 19 1.52 -11.35 1.75
CA VAL A 19 1.20 -10.69 0.48
C VAL A 19 2.28 -9.68 0.10
N ALA A 20 2.75 -8.85 1.04
CA ALA A 20 3.84 -7.91 0.82
C ALA A 20 5.14 -8.61 0.37
N ALA A 21 5.51 -9.71 1.03
CA ALA A 21 6.66 -10.51 0.63
C ALA A 21 6.51 -11.03 -0.80
N ARG A 22 5.32 -11.48 -1.19
CA ARG A 22 5.04 -11.94 -2.56
C ARG A 22 5.17 -10.82 -3.58
N PHE A 23 4.73 -9.60 -3.25
CA PHE A 23 4.92 -8.44 -4.12
C PHE A 23 6.40 -8.14 -4.34
N CYS A 24 7.22 -8.15 -3.28
CA CYS A 24 8.66 -7.96 -3.38
C CYS A 24 9.37 -9.01 -4.25
N LEU A 25 8.82 -10.23 -4.32
CA LEU A 25 9.39 -11.34 -5.10
C LEU A 25 8.86 -11.43 -6.54
N THR A 26 7.79 -10.71 -6.87
CA THR A 26 7.17 -10.75 -8.20
C THR A 26 8.01 -9.95 -9.18
N GLN A 27 8.15 -10.45 -10.42
CA GLN A 27 8.84 -9.75 -11.50
C GLN A 27 8.09 -8.47 -11.88
N GLY A 28 8.66 -7.30 -11.61
CA GLY A 28 8.00 -6.01 -11.82
C GLY A 28 8.83 -4.82 -11.36
N PRO A 29 8.22 -3.63 -11.21
CA PRO A 29 8.89 -2.48 -10.62
C PRO A 29 9.44 -2.82 -9.22
N PRO A 30 10.66 -2.37 -8.87
CA PRO A 30 11.22 -2.65 -7.56
C PRO A 30 10.36 -2.03 -6.47
N LEU A 31 10.02 -2.83 -5.45
CA LEU A 31 9.16 -2.42 -4.36
C LEU A 31 9.87 -2.64 -3.02
N ARG A 32 9.93 -1.59 -2.20
CA ARG A 32 10.48 -1.70 -0.84
C ARG A 32 9.45 -2.39 0.05
N ALA A 33 9.92 -3.11 1.07
CA ALA A 33 9.04 -3.87 1.97
C ALA A 33 7.91 -3.04 2.59
N GLY A 34 8.17 -1.79 2.99
CA GLY A 34 7.14 -0.90 3.53
C GLY A 34 6.07 -0.51 2.50
N ASP A 35 6.48 -0.21 1.26
CA ASP A 35 5.57 0.10 0.17
C ASP A 35 4.71 -1.13 -0.21
N ALA A 36 5.33 -2.31 -0.22
CA ALA A 36 4.63 -3.57 -0.41
C ALA A 36 3.56 -3.84 0.66
N LEU A 37 3.85 -3.50 1.92
CA LEU A 37 2.89 -3.64 3.01
C LEU A 37 1.70 -2.69 2.85
N HIS A 38 1.94 -1.45 2.40
CA HIS A 38 0.84 -0.52 2.08
C HIS A 38 -0.05 -1.04 0.95
N LEU A 39 0.55 -1.60 -0.11
CA LEU A 39 -0.22 -2.22 -1.20
C LEU A 39 -1.04 -3.43 -0.72
N ALA A 40 -0.45 -4.28 0.12
CA ALA A 40 -1.12 -5.47 0.67
C ALA A 40 -2.35 -5.07 1.50
N LEU A 41 -2.19 -4.08 2.38
CA LEU A 41 -3.28 -3.50 3.15
C LEU A 41 -4.38 -2.94 2.25
N CYS A 42 -4.02 -2.17 1.22
CA CYS A 42 -4.99 -1.59 0.30
C CYS A 42 -5.76 -2.67 -0.46
N GLN A 43 -5.09 -3.75 -0.87
CA GLN A 43 -5.73 -4.89 -1.51
C GLN A 43 -6.71 -5.60 -0.57
N ARG A 44 -6.31 -5.91 0.66
CA ARG A 44 -7.15 -6.64 1.63
C ARG A 44 -8.36 -5.82 2.06
N LEU A 45 -8.17 -4.52 2.30
CA LEU A 45 -9.20 -3.61 2.79
C LEU A 45 -10.02 -2.95 1.67
N ASN A 46 -9.73 -3.28 0.40
CA ASN A 46 -10.34 -2.68 -0.77
C ASN A 46 -10.28 -1.14 -0.75
N LEU A 47 -9.10 -0.62 -0.40
CA LEU A 47 -8.81 0.81 -0.34
C LEU A 47 -8.04 1.27 -1.58
N GLN A 48 -8.12 2.57 -1.85
CA GLN A 48 -7.33 3.24 -2.87
C GLN A 48 -6.12 3.92 -2.22
N MET A 49 -4.93 3.71 -2.80
CA MET A 49 -3.70 4.37 -2.36
C MET A 49 -3.46 5.68 -3.13
N ALA A 50 -3.31 6.79 -2.42
CA ALA A 50 -2.95 8.08 -3.02
C ALA A 50 -1.49 8.39 -2.74
N SER A 51 -0.71 8.72 -3.78
CA SER A 51 0.72 8.99 -3.62
C SER A 51 1.27 9.97 -4.65
N PHE A 52 2.25 10.77 -4.24
CA PHE A 52 3.10 11.58 -5.13
C PHE A 52 4.23 10.77 -5.76
N ASP A 53 4.52 9.59 -5.23
CA ASP A 53 5.56 8.70 -5.74
C ASP A 53 5.05 7.95 -6.98
N ARG A 54 5.55 8.36 -8.14
CA ARG A 54 5.23 7.74 -9.44
C ARG A 54 5.69 6.28 -9.52
N GLY A 55 6.79 5.93 -8.86
CA GLY A 55 7.28 4.55 -8.79
C GLY A 55 6.32 3.66 -8.01
N LEU A 56 5.84 4.15 -6.87
CA LEU A 56 4.82 3.45 -6.08
C LEU A 56 3.50 3.29 -6.83
N CYS A 57 3.04 4.33 -7.52
CA CYS A 57 1.82 4.24 -8.35
C CYS A 57 1.97 3.20 -9.48
N LYS A 58 3.14 3.11 -10.12
CA LYS A 58 3.42 2.07 -11.12
C LYS A 58 3.41 0.67 -10.51
N ALA A 59 3.98 0.49 -9.32
CA ALA A 59 3.94 -0.80 -8.62
C ALA A 59 2.50 -1.18 -8.24
N ALA A 60 1.70 -0.23 -7.76
CA ALA A 60 0.28 -0.45 -7.47
C ALA A 60 -0.50 -0.89 -8.71
N ALA A 61 -0.30 -0.20 -9.84
CA ALA A 61 -0.89 -0.59 -11.12
C ALA A 61 -0.51 -2.03 -11.53
N HIS A 62 0.77 -2.38 -11.39
CA HIS A 62 1.28 -3.72 -11.71
C HIS A 62 0.63 -4.80 -10.84
N HIS A 63 0.47 -4.55 -9.54
CA HIS A 63 -0.20 -5.46 -8.59
C HIS A 63 -1.73 -5.33 -8.57
N LYS A 64 -2.33 -4.55 -9.49
CA LYS A 64 -3.78 -4.32 -9.59
C LYS A 64 -4.40 -3.74 -8.32
N VAL A 65 -3.64 -2.95 -7.58
CA VAL A 65 -4.12 -2.18 -6.43
C VAL A 65 -4.64 -0.83 -6.91
N ALA A 66 -5.84 -0.46 -6.47
CA ALA A 66 -6.44 0.84 -6.78
C ALA A 66 -5.52 1.97 -6.29
N HIS A 67 -5.23 2.94 -7.16
CA HIS A 67 -4.32 4.03 -6.83
C HIS A 67 -4.74 5.35 -7.48
N GLU A 68 -4.22 6.44 -6.93
CA GLU A 68 -4.30 7.80 -7.48
C GLU A 68 -2.90 8.43 -7.42
N GLN A 69 -2.40 8.86 -8.57
CA GLN A 69 -1.15 9.62 -8.63
C GLN A 69 -1.46 11.10 -8.42
N LEU A 70 -1.05 11.63 -7.26
CA LEU A 70 -1.23 13.04 -6.94
C LEU A 70 -0.29 13.92 -7.76
N LEU A 71 -0.81 15.05 -8.23
CA LEU A 71 -0.05 16.08 -8.94
C LEU A 71 0.31 17.20 -7.97
N ILE A 72 1.51 17.75 -8.15
CA ILE A 72 2.00 18.92 -7.43
C ILE A 72 1.71 20.16 -8.27
#